data_AF-A0A131Y6Y8-F1
#
_entry.id   AF-A0A131Y6Y8-F1
#
_cell.length_a   1.000
_cell.length_b   1.000
_cell.length_c   1.000
_cell.angle_alpha   90.00
_cell.angle_beta   90.00
_cell.angle_gamma   90.00
#
_symmetry.space_group_name_H-M   'P 1'
#
loop_
_entity.id
_entity.type
_entity.pdbx_description
1 polymer ?
#
loop_
_entity_poly.entity_id
_entity_poly.type
_entity_poly.pdbx_seq_one_letter_code
_entity_poly.pdbx_strand_id
1 'polypeptide(L)'
;NALVRSRLDYGAVVYNSARPSSLKMLDPVHHLGLRLATGAFRTSPVLSLYADSNQMPLSKRRQYLGLSYTSRILSDPHHPTFSALQQSQCARLFENKPSIVRPLSFRVHSDQSSLGLDLHGINLLQKAESIPPWKMLPVSCDWSFTRYSKHNVSPLLIQQEFLDLQNKYDDYTQFYTDGSKTSSA
;
A
#
# COMPACT_ATOMS: atom_id res chain seq x y z
N ASN A 1 -0.80 -11.60 12.13
CA ASN A 1 -1.98 -10.77 11.78
C ASN A 1 -1.95 -10.16 10.37
N ALA A 2 -1.00 -10.50 9.49
CA ALA A 2 -0.88 -9.85 8.18
C ALA A 2 -2.12 -10.06 7.27
N LEU A 3 -2.65 -11.30 7.22
CA LEU A 3 -3.77 -11.67 6.34
C LEU A 3 -5.11 -11.02 6.75
N VAL A 4 -5.47 -11.09 8.03
CA VAL A 4 -6.74 -10.52 8.51
C VAL A 4 -6.71 -9.00 8.37
N ARG A 5 -5.60 -8.37 8.75
CA ARG A 5 -5.44 -6.92 8.63
C ARG A 5 -5.50 -6.43 7.19
N SER A 6 -4.85 -7.12 6.24
CA SER A 6 -4.91 -6.72 4.83
C SER A 6 -6.33 -6.76 4.27
N ARG A 7 -7.15 -7.73 4.69
CA ARG A 7 -8.58 -7.81 4.32
C ARG A 7 -9.42 -6.70 4.95
N LEU A 8 -9.15 -6.35 6.21
CA LEU A 8 -9.85 -5.24 6.89
C LEU A 8 -9.45 -3.88 6.33
N ASP A 9 -8.19 -3.71 5.95
CA ASP A 9 -7.70 -2.47 5.35
C ASP A 9 -8.21 -2.29 3.91
N TYR A 10 -8.43 -3.40 3.20
CA TYR A 10 -9.00 -3.38 1.85
C TYR A 10 -10.40 -2.78 1.85
N GLY A 11 -10.58 -1.70 1.10
CA GLY A 11 -11.86 -0.99 1.02
C GLY A 11 -12.22 -0.19 2.27
N ALA A 12 -11.32 -0.04 3.25
CA ALA A 12 -11.54 0.75 4.47
C ALA A 12 -12.09 2.15 4.20
N VAL A 13 -11.56 2.82 3.18
CA VAL A 13 -12.01 4.16 2.75
C VAL A 13 -13.51 4.18 2.43
N VAL A 14 -14.00 3.12 1.76
CA VAL A 14 -15.39 2.97 1.30
C VAL A 14 -16.29 2.57 2.45
N TYR A 15 -16.01 1.45 3.10
CA TYR A 15 -16.92 0.91 4.12
C TYR A 15 -16.87 1.68 5.44
N ASN A 16 -15.86 2.54 5.68
CA ASN A 16 -15.83 3.42 6.87
C ASN A 16 -16.99 4.45 6.89
N SER A 17 -17.80 4.51 5.84
CA SER A 17 -19.09 5.24 5.80
C SER A 17 -20.25 4.45 6.43
N ALA A 18 -20.06 3.15 6.72
CA ALA A 18 -21.07 2.30 7.34
C ALA A 18 -21.44 2.76 8.76
N ARG A 19 -22.60 2.29 9.24
CA ARG A 19 -23.08 2.60 10.59
C ARG A 19 -22.09 2.12 11.65
N PRO A 20 -21.94 2.85 12.79
CA PRO A 20 -21.04 2.46 13.87
C PRO A 20 -21.26 1.04 14.39
N SER A 21 -22.51 0.56 14.42
CA SER A 21 -22.84 -0.81 14.82
C SER A 21 -22.19 -1.85 13.89
N SER A 22 -22.31 -1.66 12.57
CA SER A 22 -21.68 -2.54 11.58
C SER A 22 -20.14 -2.48 11.64
N LEU A 23 -19.57 -1.30 11.90
CA LEU A 23 -18.11 -1.16 12.06
C LEU A 23 -17.59 -1.87 13.31
N LYS A 24 -18.33 -1.82 14.42
CA LYS A 24 -17.96 -2.50 15.67
C LYS A 24 -17.95 -4.02 15.54
N MET A 25 -18.73 -4.60 14.62
CA MET A 25 -18.70 -6.05 14.35
C MET A 25 -17.33 -6.54 13.87
N LEU A 26 -16.46 -5.66 13.35
CA LEU A 26 -15.12 -6.01 12.89
C LEU A 26 -14.09 -6.06 14.03
N ASP A 27 -14.37 -5.41 15.17
CA ASP A 27 -13.43 -5.32 16.28
C ASP A 27 -13.11 -6.71 16.88
N PRO A 28 -14.08 -7.62 17.12
CA PRO A 28 -13.79 -8.96 17.61
C PRO A 28 -12.87 -9.76 16.66
N VAL A 29 -13.05 -9.63 15.34
CA VAL A 29 -12.21 -10.29 14.33
C VAL A 29 -10.77 -9.78 14.41
N HIS A 30 -10.61 -8.46 14.53
CA HIS A 30 -9.30 -7.85 14.68
C HIS A 30 -8.62 -8.24 15.99
N HIS A 31 -9.32 -8.18 17.13
CA HIS A 31 -8.78 -8.56 18.44
C HIS A 31 -8.41 -10.04 18.50
N LEU A 32 -9.23 -10.92 17.93
CA LEU A 32 -8.92 -12.34 17.85
C LEU A 32 -7.65 -12.56 17.01
N GLY A 33 -7.53 -11.89 15.86
CA GLY A 33 -6.34 -11.95 15.02
C GLY A 33 -5.06 -11.47 15.74
N LEU A 34 -5.17 -10.48 16.63
CA LEU A 34 -4.07 -10.04 17.49
C LEU A 34 -3.71 -11.09 18.53
N ARG A 35 -4.70 -11.60 19.27
CA ARG A 35 -4.47 -12.62 20.31
C ARG A 35 -3.82 -13.87 19.75
N LEU A 36 -4.28 -14.35 18.60
CA LEU A 36 -3.67 -15.50 17.92
C LEU A 36 -2.25 -15.21 17.47
N ALA A 37 -1.97 -14.00 17.00
CA ALA A 37 -0.63 -13.62 16.55
C ALA A 37 0.37 -13.41 17.70
N THR A 38 -0.09 -12.92 18.86
CA THR A 38 0.76 -12.64 20.02
C THR A 38 0.76 -13.75 21.06
N GLY A 39 -0.10 -14.75 20.94
CA GLY A 39 -0.28 -15.79 21.96
C GLY A 39 -0.97 -15.29 23.24
N ALA A 40 -1.58 -14.10 23.22
CA ALA A 40 -2.23 -13.52 24.39
C ALA A 40 -3.50 -14.30 24.79
N PHE A 41 -3.77 -14.34 26.11
CA PHE A 41 -4.98 -14.97 26.64
C PHE A 41 -6.25 -14.38 26.04
N ARG A 42 -7.34 -15.16 26.02
CA ARG A 42 -8.66 -14.69 25.57
C ARG A 42 -9.19 -13.51 26.39
N THR A 43 -8.77 -13.43 27.66
CA THR A 43 -9.17 -12.40 28.63
C THR A 43 -8.24 -11.19 28.68
N SER A 44 -7.11 -11.18 27.95
CA SER A 44 -6.19 -10.04 27.97
C SER A 44 -6.90 -8.73 27.59
N PRO A 45 -6.66 -7.61 28.29
CA PRO A 45 -7.27 -6.33 27.94
C PRO A 45 -6.91 -5.88 26.52
N VAL A 46 -7.86 -5.28 25.81
CA VAL A 46 -7.68 -4.82 24.42
C VAL A 46 -6.61 -3.72 24.31
N LEU A 47 -6.54 -2.83 25.30
CA LEU A 47 -5.53 -1.77 25.31
C LEU A 47 -4.11 -2.35 25.44
N SER A 48 -3.92 -3.36 26.29
CA SER A 48 -2.65 -4.09 26.40
C SER A 48 -2.30 -4.79 25.09
N LEU A 49 -3.28 -5.42 24.42
CA LEU A 49 -3.04 -6.03 23.10
C LEU A 49 -2.52 -5.02 22.08
N TYR A 50 -3.09 -3.83 22.03
CA TYR A 50 -2.65 -2.77 21.12
C TYR A 50 -1.23 -2.29 21.42
N ALA A 51 -0.91 -2.10 22.71
CA ALA A 51 0.43 -1.71 23.15
C ALA A 51 1.47 -2.79 22.79
N ASP A 52 1.21 -4.04 23.15
CA ASP A 52 2.14 -5.16 22.95
C ASP A 52 2.37 -5.48 21.47
N SER A 53 1.34 -5.34 20.63
CA SER A 53 1.43 -5.65 19.19
C SER A 53 1.83 -4.45 18.32
N ASN A 54 2.01 -3.27 18.92
CA ASN A 54 2.16 -1.98 18.23
C ASN A 54 1.08 -1.77 17.15
N GLN A 55 -0.19 -1.96 17.54
CA GLN A 55 -1.35 -1.84 16.66
C GLN A 55 -2.29 -0.76 17.17
N MET A 56 -2.93 -0.06 16.24
CA MET A 56 -3.97 0.92 16.57
C MET A 56 -5.37 0.30 16.47
N PRO A 57 -6.35 0.83 17.22
CA PRO A 57 -7.76 0.47 17.04
C PRO A 57 -8.22 0.65 15.59
N LEU A 58 -9.17 -0.19 15.15
CA LEU A 58 -9.66 -0.13 13.77
C LEU A 58 -10.27 1.24 13.41
N SER A 59 -10.87 1.96 14.35
CA SER A 59 -11.36 3.33 14.13
C SER A 59 -10.24 4.26 13.66
N LYS A 60 -9.14 4.32 14.43
CA LYS A 60 -7.95 5.11 14.09
C LYS A 60 -7.28 4.60 12.80
N ARG A 61 -7.26 3.28 12.59
CA ARG A 61 -6.76 2.67 11.35
C ARG A 61 -7.51 3.18 10.12
N ARG A 62 -8.84 3.17 10.16
CA ARG A 62 -9.67 3.63 9.04
C ARG A 62 -9.56 5.14 8.82
N GLN A 63 -9.43 5.92 9.90
CA GLN A 63 -9.15 7.35 9.84
C GLN A 63 -7.81 7.61 9.12
N TYR A 64 -6.75 6.92 9.54
CA TYR A 64 -5.43 7.00 8.91
C TYR A 64 -5.46 6.62 7.43
N LEU A 65 -6.15 5.52 7.08
CA LEU A 65 -6.28 5.09 5.69
C LEU A 65 -7.10 6.07 4.85
N GLY A 66 -8.16 6.64 5.43
CA GLY A 66 -8.98 7.67 4.79
C GLY A 66 -8.15 8.91 4.46
N LEU A 67 -7.43 9.44 5.45
CA LEU A 67 -6.53 10.60 5.27
C LEU A 67 -5.45 10.31 4.24
N SER A 68 -4.74 9.18 4.38
CA SER A 68 -3.65 8.80 3.45
C SER A 68 -4.15 8.68 2.01
N TYR A 69 -5.33 8.09 1.81
CA TYR A 69 -5.96 7.98 0.50
C TYR A 69 -6.32 9.36 -0.06
N THR A 70 -6.93 10.23 0.75
CA THR A 70 -7.28 11.59 0.30
C THR A 70 -6.07 12.43 -0.01
N SER A 71 -5.00 12.36 0.78
CA SER A 71 -3.77 13.12 0.50
C SER A 71 -3.20 12.73 -0.85
N ARG A 72 -3.19 11.44 -1.20
CA ARG A 72 -2.74 10.97 -2.53
C ARG A 72 -3.59 11.53 -3.67
N ILE A 73 -4.91 11.54 -3.50
CA ILE A 73 -5.81 12.10 -4.52
C ILE A 73 -5.60 13.60 -4.67
N LEU A 74 -5.49 14.33 -3.55
CA LEU A 74 -5.31 15.78 -3.58
C LEU A 74 -3.97 16.19 -4.21
N SER A 75 -2.96 15.30 -4.18
CA SER A 75 -1.69 15.48 -4.90
C SER A 75 -1.79 15.30 -6.41
N ASP A 76 -2.86 14.69 -6.96
CA ASP A 76 -3.05 14.49 -8.39
C ASP A 76 -4.39 15.08 -8.86
N PRO A 77 -4.38 16.32 -9.41
CA PRO A 77 -5.58 16.96 -9.95
C PRO A 77 -6.27 16.18 -11.09
N HIS A 78 -5.56 15.28 -11.78
CA HIS A 78 -6.11 14.44 -12.85
C HIS A 78 -6.71 13.13 -12.34
N HIS A 79 -6.65 12.86 -11.03
CA HIS A 79 -7.20 11.65 -10.46
C HIS A 79 -8.73 11.61 -10.67
N PRO A 80 -9.31 10.46 -11.09
CA PRO A 80 -10.73 10.36 -11.45
C PRO A 80 -11.69 10.71 -10.30
N THR A 81 -11.25 10.55 -9.04
CA THR A 81 -12.05 10.88 -7.85
C THR A 81 -11.70 12.23 -7.23
N PHE A 82 -10.88 13.06 -7.88
CA PHE A 82 -10.48 14.37 -7.34
C PHE A 82 -11.68 15.28 -7.08
N SER A 83 -12.60 15.37 -8.04
CA SER A 83 -13.84 16.16 -7.91
C SER A 83 -14.74 15.70 -6.76
N ALA A 84 -14.74 14.41 -6.43
CA ALA A 84 -15.54 13.86 -5.34
C ALA A 84 -15.03 14.27 -3.94
N LEU A 85 -13.77 14.70 -3.83
CA LEU A 85 -13.18 15.23 -2.59
C LEU A 85 -13.37 16.74 -2.44
N GLN A 86 -13.77 17.45 -3.50
CA GLN A 86 -14.07 18.87 -3.43
C GLN A 86 -15.33 19.13 -2.58
N GLN A 87 -15.44 20.35 -2.07
CA GLN A 87 -16.57 20.79 -1.25
C GLN A 87 -17.90 20.50 -1.97
N SER A 88 -18.74 19.64 -1.39
CA SER A 88 -20.02 19.31 -2.01
C SER A 88 -20.98 20.48 -1.91
N GLN A 89 -21.78 20.72 -2.95
CA GLN A 89 -22.87 21.71 -2.94
C GLN A 89 -23.95 21.38 -1.89
N CYS A 90 -23.99 20.14 -1.40
CA CYS A 90 -24.98 19.67 -0.42
C CYS A 90 -24.49 19.73 1.04
N ALA A 91 -23.46 20.53 1.36
CA ALA A 91 -22.90 20.60 2.72
C ALA A 91 -23.95 20.85 3.80
N ARG A 92 -24.85 21.81 3.56
CA ARG A 92 -25.96 22.15 4.45
C ARG A 92 -26.89 20.97 4.74
N LEU A 93 -27.08 20.06 3.79
CA LEU A 93 -27.92 18.87 3.98
C LEU A 93 -27.30 17.93 5.02
N PHE A 94 -25.99 17.68 4.92
CA PHE A 94 -25.26 16.80 5.85
C PHE A 94 -25.08 17.43 7.24
N GLU A 95 -25.00 18.75 7.33
CA GLU A 95 -25.01 19.49 8.59
C GLU A 95 -26.37 19.40 9.29
N ASN A 96 -27.46 19.60 8.55
CA ASN A 96 -28.82 19.59 9.11
C ASN A 96 -29.35 18.18 9.43
N LYS A 97 -28.77 17.12 8.83
CA LYS A 97 -29.20 15.73 9.02
C LYS A 97 -28.03 14.83 9.43
N PRO A 98 -27.62 14.85 10.71
CA PRO A 98 -26.46 14.10 11.19
C PRO A 98 -26.65 12.57 11.13
N SER A 99 -27.89 12.08 10.97
CA SER A 99 -28.20 10.66 10.80
C SER A 99 -27.81 10.11 9.42
N ILE A 100 -27.62 10.99 8.42
CA ILE A 100 -27.21 10.60 7.08
C ILE A 100 -25.71 10.30 7.09
N VAL A 101 -25.36 9.21 6.41
CA VAL A 101 -23.96 8.82 6.22
C VAL A 101 -23.21 9.93 5.49
N ARG A 102 -22.18 10.46 6.14
CA ARG A 102 -21.35 11.53 5.58
C ARG A 102 -20.40 10.97 4.51
N PRO A 103 -20.25 11.66 3.36
CA PRO A 103 -19.29 11.24 2.34
C PRO A 103 -17.85 11.41 2.84
N LEU A 104 -16.92 10.82 2.09
CA LEU A 104 -15.49 10.82 2.46
C LEU A 104 -14.94 12.23 2.66
N SER A 105 -15.30 13.20 1.81
CA SER A 105 -14.86 14.60 1.91
C SER A 105 -15.17 15.23 3.26
N PHE A 106 -16.38 15.05 3.79
CA PHE A 106 -16.77 15.60 5.10
C PHE A 106 -16.08 14.92 6.26
N ARG A 107 -15.88 13.60 6.18
CA ARG A 107 -15.16 12.85 7.22
C ARG A 107 -13.71 13.30 7.29
N VAL A 108 -13.05 13.41 6.14
CA VAL A 108 -11.66 13.87 6.03
C VAL A 108 -11.53 15.32 6.49
N HIS A 109 -12.45 16.21 6.13
CA HIS A 109 -12.43 17.58 6.64
C HIS A 109 -12.57 17.62 8.17
N SER A 110 -13.47 16.82 8.74
CA SER A 110 -13.59 16.70 10.20
C SER A 110 -12.29 16.19 10.83
N ASP A 111 -11.66 15.19 10.21
CA ASP A 111 -10.40 14.62 10.69
C ASP A 111 -9.26 15.65 10.61
N GLN A 112 -9.16 16.39 9.50
CA GLN A 112 -8.20 17.49 9.30
C GLN A 112 -8.34 18.56 10.38
N SER A 113 -9.56 19.04 10.62
CA SER A 113 -9.82 20.04 11.66
C SER A 113 -9.49 19.52 13.05
N SER A 114 -9.80 18.25 13.35
CA SER A 114 -9.52 17.65 14.67
C SER A 114 -8.03 17.43 14.93
N LEU A 115 -7.24 17.21 13.88
CA LEU A 115 -5.81 16.90 13.95
C LEU A 115 -4.93 18.12 13.66
N GLY A 116 -5.50 19.25 13.25
CA GLY A 116 -4.74 20.42 12.81
C GLY A 116 -3.90 20.18 11.56
N LEU A 117 -4.36 19.33 10.64
CA LEU A 117 -3.64 18.97 9.43
C LEU A 117 -4.16 19.76 8.22
N ASP A 118 -3.26 20.48 7.55
CA ASP A 118 -3.54 21.05 6.23
C ASP A 118 -3.13 20.03 5.15
N LEU A 119 -4.08 19.69 4.26
CA LEU A 119 -3.82 18.81 3.12
C LEU A 119 -3.76 19.57 1.78
N HIS A 120 -3.88 20.90 1.80
CA HIS A 120 -3.75 21.70 0.58
C HIS A 120 -2.30 21.81 0.12
N GLY A 121 -2.09 21.72 -1.20
CA GLY A 121 -0.77 21.93 -1.80
C GLY A 121 0.27 20.84 -1.50
N ILE A 122 -0.12 19.71 -0.90
CA ILE A 122 0.83 18.63 -0.65
C ILE A 122 1.12 17.91 -1.98
N ASN A 123 2.34 18.08 -2.49
CA ASN A 123 2.89 17.28 -3.58
C ASN A 123 3.57 16.03 -3.00
N LEU A 124 2.77 15.03 -2.59
CA LEU A 124 3.31 13.75 -2.10
C LEU A 124 3.80 12.83 -3.22
N LEU A 125 3.26 13.02 -4.44
CA LEU A 125 3.52 12.16 -5.56
C LEU A 125 4.31 12.91 -6.62
N GLN A 126 5.52 12.43 -6.89
CA GLN A 126 6.16 12.70 -8.16
C GLN A 126 5.52 11.78 -9.19
N LYS A 127 4.84 12.36 -10.18
CA LYS A 127 4.21 11.58 -11.26
C LYS A 127 5.32 10.87 -12.03
N ALA A 128 5.48 9.57 -11.79
CA ALA A 128 6.34 8.76 -12.63
C ALA A 128 5.69 8.68 -14.01
N GLU A 129 6.38 9.13 -15.04
CA GLU A 129 5.99 8.89 -16.42
C GLU A 129 6.15 7.39 -16.70
N SER A 130 5.08 6.63 -16.46
CA SER A 130 5.09 5.21 -16.81
C SER A 130 4.76 5.05 -18.28
N ILE A 131 5.66 4.41 -19.01
CA ILE A 131 5.35 3.87 -20.33
C ILE A 131 4.31 2.77 -20.12
N PRO A 132 3.15 2.81 -20.80
CA PRO A 132 2.16 1.76 -20.63
C PRO A 132 2.71 0.42 -21.14
N PRO A 133 2.27 -0.73 -20.59
CA PRO A 133 2.84 -2.04 -20.93
C PRO A 133 2.84 -2.35 -22.43
N TRP A 134 1.81 -1.91 -23.16
CA TRP A 134 1.70 -2.12 -24.61
C TRP A 134 2.61 -1.21 -25.46
N LYS A 135 3.23 -0.20 -24.87
CA LYS A 135 4.29 0.61 -25.51
C LYS A 135 5.69 0.23 -25.01
N MET A 136 5.80 -0.70 -24.06
CA MET A 136 7.11 -1.18 -23.62
C MET A 136 7.75 -1.95 -24.77
N LEU A 137 9.03 -1.66 -25.01
CA LEU A 137 9.82 -2.46 -25.93
C LEU A 137 9.94 -3.89 -25.38
N PRO A 138 9.85 -4.92 -26.23
CA PRO A 138 10.09 -6.29 -25.80
C PRO A 138 11.50 -6.39 -25.23
N VAL A 139 11.60 -6.93 -24.01
CA VAL A 139 12.90 -7.17 -23.36
C VAL A 139 13.57 -8.34 -24.09
N SER A 140 14.68 -8.06 -24.77
CA SER A 140 15.54 -9.10 -25.31
C SER A 140 16.46 -9.61 -24.20
N CYS A 141 16.32 -10.89 -23.85
CA CYS A 141 17.17 -11.53 -22.87
C CYS A 141 18.30 -12.29 -23.59
N ASP A 142 19.55 -11.95 -23.28
CA ASP A 142 20.71 -12.75 -23.69
C ASP A 142 20.88 -13.95 -22.76
N TRP A 143 20.59 -15.15 -23.28
CA TRP A 143 20.71 -16.41 -22.53
C TRP A 143 22.03 -17.15 -22.79
N SER A 144 22.99 -16.55 -23.48
CA SER A 144 24.28 -17.18 -23.82
C SER A 144 25.00 -17.76 -22.59
N PHE A 145 24.94 -17.05 -21.45
CA PHE A 145 25.58 -17.44 -20.20
C PHE A 145 24.98 -18.71 -19.55
N THR A 146 23.76 -19.11 -19.90
CA THR A 146 23.11 -20.31 -19.33
C THR A 146 23.76 -21.62 -19.75
N ARG A 147 24.61 -21.59 -20.78
CA ARG A 147 25.35 -22.76 -21.27
C ARG A 147 26.41 -23.24 -20.28
N TYR A 148 26.84 -22.37 -19.34
CA TYR A 148 27.87 -22.68 -18.38
C TYR A 148 27.27 -23.12 -17.04
N SER A 149 27.44 -24.39 -16.71
CA SER A 149 27.10 -24.91 -15.37
C SER A 149 28.24 -24.61 -14.39
N LYS A 150 27.90 -24.00 -13.25
CA LYS A 150 28.85 -23.72 -12.15
C LYS A 150 29.54 -24.98 -11.60
N HIS A 151 28.95 -26.15 -11.83
CA HIS A 151 29.49 -27.43 -11.36
C HIS A 151 30.50 -28.05 -12.32
N ASN A 152 30.40 -27.73 -13.62
CA ASN A 152 31.17 -28.39 -14.68
C ASN A 152 32.23 -27.50 -15.32
N VAL A 153 32.24 -26.21 -14.97
CA VAL A 153 33.07 -25.19 -15.62
C VAL A 153 34.00 -24.55 -14.58
N SER A 154 35.24 -24.27 -14.98
CA SER A 154 36.20 -23.61 -14.09
C SER A 154 35.73 -22.19 -13.73
N PRO A 155 35.99 -21.72 -12.50
CA PRO A 155 35.63 -20.35 -12.10
C PRO A 155 36.26 -19.28 -13.01
N LEU A 156 37.45 -19.56 -13.54
CA LEU A 156 38.17 -18.65 -14.44
C LEU A 156 37.42 -18.44 -15.76
N LEU A 157 36.84 -19.49 -16.33
CA LEU A 157 36.06 -19.38 -17.57
C LEU A 157 34.78 -18.57 -17.34
N ILE A 158 34.10 -18.78 -16.21
CA ILE A 158 32.90 -18.01 -15.85
C ILE A 158 33.22 -16.52 -15.72
N GLN A 159 34.37 -16.18 -15.12
CA GLN A 159 34.83 -14.79 -15.03
C GLN A 159 35.13 -14.19 -16.39
N GLN A 160 35.82 -14.94 -17.27
CA GLN A 160 36.13 -14.48 -18.62
C GLN A 160 34.86 -14.18 -19.41
N GLU A 161 33.90 -15.11 -19.44
CA GLU A 161 32.63 -14.93 -20.16
C GLU A 161 31.80 -13.76 -19.59
N PHE A 162 31.87 -13.52 -18.27
CA PHE A 162 31.23 -12.38 -17.65
C PHE A 162 31.86 -11.06 -18.10
N LEU A 163 33.20 -10.99 -18.16
CA LEU A 163 33.90 -9.82 -18.67
C LEU A 163 33.58 -9.57 -20.15
N ASP A 164 33.47 -10.62 -20.96
CA ASP A 164 33.07 -10.52 -22.36
C ASP A 164 31.64 -9.97 -22.51
N LEU A 165 30.71 -10.38 -21.63
CA LEU A 165 29.36 -9.80 -21.58
C LEU A 165 29.36 -8.34 -21.13
N GLN A 166 30.19 -7.98 -20.14
CA GLN A 166 30.32 -6.57 -19.75
C GLN A 166 30.83 -5.71 -20.90
N ASN A 167 31.86 -6.18 -21.62
CA ASN A 167 32.38 -5.49 -22.79
C ASN A 167 31.34 -5.37 -23.92
N LYS A 168 30.55 -6.43 -24.15
CA LYS A 168 29.47 -6.44 -25.16
C LYS A 168 28.38 -5.40 -24.86
N TYR A 169 28.13 -5.12 -23.58
CA TYR A 169 27.08 -4.22 -23.12
C TYR A 169 27.64 -2.98 -22.39
N ASP A 170 28.83 -2.51 -22.76
CA ASP A 170 29.53 -1.40 -22.09
C ASP A 170 28.75 -0.07 -22.20
N ASP A 171 28.03 0.13 -23.31
CA ASP A 171 27.19 1.32 -23.54
C ASP A 171 25.88 1.33 -22.72
N TYR A 172 25.62 0.29 -21.91
CA TYR A 172 24.38 0.13 -21.15
C TYR A 172 24.58 0.36 -19.65
N THR A 173 23.57 0.92 -19.00
CA THR A 173 23.55 1.05 -17.53
C THR A 173 23.43 -0.32 -16.86
N GLN A 174 24.40 -0.66 -16.02
CA GLN A 174 24.48 -1.97 -15.37
C GLN A 174 23.69 -1.99 -14.06
N PHE A 175 22.79 -2.97 -13.93
CA PHE A 175 22.06 -3.25 -12.70
C PHE A 175 22.29 -4.70 -12.29
N TYR A 176 22.72 -4.91 -11.05
CA TYR A 176 22.96 -6.24 -10.50
C TYR A 176 21.88 -6.58 -9.48
N THR A 177 21.31 -7.77 -9.60
CA THR A 177 20.35 -8.32 -8.63
C THR A 177 20.89 -9.63 -8.08
N ASP A 178 20.47 -10.02 -6.88
CA ASP A 178 20.94 -11.22 -6.19
C ASP A 178 20.48 -12.54 -6.84
N GLY A 179 19.78 -12.48 -7.98
CA GLY A 179 19.47 -13.61 -8.85
C GLY A 179 18.69 -14.71 -8.13
N SER A 180 17.36 -14.70 -8.25
CA SER A 180 16.54 -15.80 -7.71
C SER A 180 16.94 -17.14 -8.35
N LYS A 181 17.19 -18.15 -7.51
CA LYS A 181 17.49 -19.51 -7.97
C LYS A 181 16.28 -20.02 -8.75
N THR A 182 16.48 -20.41 -10.01
CA THR A 182 15.51 -21.22 -10.74
C THR A 182 15.36 -22.56 -10.02
N SER A 183 14.14 -22.91 -9.63
CA SER A 183 13.82 -24.24 -9.11
C SER A 183 13.73 -25.20 -10.29
N SER A 184 14.87 -25.66 -10.81
CA SER A 184 14.96 -26.74 -11.79
C SER A 184 16.37 -27.32 -11.71
N ALA A 185 16.61 -28.63 -11.70
CA ALA A 185 15.78 -29.83 -11.66
C ALA A 185 16.69 -30.96 -11.14
#